data_AF-A0A6G4WD01-F1
#
_entry.id   AF-A0A6G4WD01-F1
#
_cell.length_a   1.000
_cell.length_b   1.000
_cell.length_c   1.000
_cell.angle_alpha   90.00
_cell.angle_beta   90.00
_cell.angle_gamma   90.00
#
_symmetry.space_group_name_H-M   'P 1'
#
loop_
_entity.id
_entity.type
_entity.pdbx_description
1 polymer ?
#
loop_
_entity_poly.entity_id
_entity_poly.type
_entity_poly.pdbx_seq_one_letter_code
_entity_poly.pdbx_strand_id
1 'polypeptide(L)'
;MDERQQNSDARSARESQALPVLPHTGSRPVRRTIRRTQLREIVPLSATTIYEMEQRGEFPRRFYLTPRCVVWDLAEVETWLEERRRASEAGKIETAPAPDVRLRRTRPVKLDRE
;
A
#
# COMPACT_ATOMS: atom_id res chain seq x y z
N MET A 1 -36.86 -62.99 -37.46
CA MET A 1 -36.53 -63.68 -36.23
C MET A 1 -35.02 -63.78 -36.21
N ASP A 2 -34.25 -62.91 -35.59
CA ASP A 2 -34.51 -61.87 -34.61
C ASP A 2 -33.30 -60.93 -34.73
N GLU A 3 -33.55 -59.64 -34.96
CA GLU A 3 -33.67 -58.65 -33.89
C GLU A 3 -32.34 -57.89 -33.79
N ARG A 4 -32.36 -56.68 -34.34
CA ARG A 4 -32.15 -55.46 -33.56
C ARG A 4 -30.93 -55.52 -32.64
N GLN A 5 -29.91 -54.76 -33.00
CA GLN A 5 -29.41 -53.63 -32.22
C GLN A 5 -28.10 -53.20 -32.92
N GLN A 6 -28.18 -52.49 -34.04
CA GLN A 6 -28.01 -51.03 -34.00
C GLN A 6 -27.33 -50.55 -32.71
N ASN A 7 -26.07 -50.16 -32.86
CA ASN A 7 -25.62 -48.86 -32.37
C ASN A 7 -25.35 -48.76 -30.85
N SER A 8 -24.35 -49.48 -30.37
CA SER A 8 -23.56 -49.13 -29.17
C SER A 8 -22.19 -49.74 -29.40
N ASP A 9 -21.14 -48.99 -29.75
CA ASP A 9 -20.30 -48.34 -28.75
C ASP A 9 -19.40 -47.26 -29.40
N ALA A 10 -19.88 -46.64 -30.49
CA ALA A 10 -19.24 -45.46 -31.09
C ALA A 10 -19.39 -44.18 -30.24
N ARG A 11 -19.42 -44.30 -28.89
CA ARG A 11 -19.63 -43.17 -27.97
C ARG A 11 -18.67 -43.08 -26.79
N SER A 12 -17.72 -44.00 -26.65
CA SER A 12 -16.66 -43.88 -25.63
C SER A 12 -15.33 -43.41 -26.20
N ALA A 13 -15.37 -42.62 -27.29
CA ALA A 13 -14.34 -41.62 -27.58
C ALA A 13 -14.69 -40.27 -26.93
N ARG A 14 -15.37 -40.31 -25.77
CA ARG A 14 -15.27 -39.24 -24.76
C ARG A 14 -13.92 -39.37 -24.07
N GLU A 15 -12.87 -39.48 -24.89
CA GLU A 15 -11.52 -39.20 -24.50
C GLU A 15 -11.60 -37.84 -23.84
N SER A 16 -11.27 -37.84 -22.56
CA SER A 16 -11.43 -36.72 -21.66
C SER A 16 -10.65 -35.56 -22.26
N GLN A 17 -11.34 -34.77 -23.07
CA GLN A 17 -10.86 -33.49 -23.53
C GLN A 17 -10.97 -32.60 -22.31
N ALA A 18 -10.02 -32.81 -21.38
CA ALA A 18 -9.69 -31.89 -20.33
C ALA A 18 -9.41 -30.60 -21.09
N LEU A 19 -10.41 -29.72 -21.11
CA LEU A 19 -10.24 -28.35 -21.56
C LEU A 19 -8.93 -27.87 -20.91
N PRO A 20 -7.96 -27.36 -21.68
CA PRO A 20 -6.78 -26.78 -21.07
C PRO A 20 -7.31 -25.71 -20.13
N VAL A 21 -7.26 -25.99 -18.82
CA VAL A 21 -7.59 -25.01 -17.80
C VAL A 21 -6.56 -23.94 -18.05
N LEU A 22 -6.98 -22.89 -18.76
CA LEU A 22 -6.17 -21.70 -18.93
C LEU A 22 -5.68 -21.39 -17.51
N PRO A 23 -4.36 -21.24 -17.28
CA PRO A 23 -3.91 -20.74 -16.00
C PRO A 23 -4.59 -19.38 -15.89
N HIS A 24 -5.68 -19.31 -15.11
CA HIS A 24 -6.44 -18.09 -14.84
C HIS A 24 -5.43 -17.25 -14.11
N THR A 25 -4.75 -16.42 -14.90
CA THR A 25 -3.45 -15.82 -14.65
C THR A 25 -3.36 -15.53 -13.16
N GLY A 26 -2.67 -16.42 -12.44
CA GLY A 26 -2.78 -16.54 -10.99
C GLY A 26 -2.69 -15.14 -10.41
N SER A 27 -3.83 -14.69 -9.87
CA SER A 27 -4.10 -13.40 -9.26
C SER A 27 -2.83 -12.61 -9.01
N ARG A 28 -2.32 -11.92 -10.04
CA ARG A 28 -1.16 -11.06 -9.83
C ARG A 28 -1.71 -9.94 -8.97
N PRO A 29 -1.19 -9.71 -7.76
CA PRO A 29 -1.71 -8.65 -6.93
C PRO A 29 -1.64 -7.38 -7.75
N VAL A 30 -2.81 -6.82 -8.05
CA VAL A 30 -2.91 -5.58 -8.81
C VAL A 30 -2.18 -4.56 -7.96
N ARG A 31 -1.00 -4.13 -8.42
CA ARG A 31 -0.22 -3.11 -7.74
C ARG A 31 -1.06 -1.84 -7.79
N ARG A 32 -1.73 -1.55 -6.68
CA ARG A 32 -2.57 -0.37 -6.55
C ARG A 32 -1.66 0.84 -6.47
N THR A 33 -1.94 1.81 -7.32
CA THR A 33 -1.22 3.08 -7.33
C THR A 33 -2.12 4.16 -6.75
N ILE A 34 -1.53 5.05 -5.95
CA ILE A 34 -2.25 6.14 -5.31
C ILE A 34 -1.77 7.48 -5.86
N ARG A 35 -2.74 8.38 -6.06
CA ARG A 35 -2.49 9.78 -6.42
C ARG A 35 -2.37 10.63 -5.16
N ARG A 36 -1.91 11.87 -5.31
CA ARG A 36 -1.66 12.78 -4.20
C ARG A 36 -2.87 13.00 -3.27
N THR A 37 -4.08 13.02 -3.81
CA THR A 37 -5.31 13.15 -3.01
C THR A 37 -5.48 11.97 -2.04
N GLN A 38 -5.41 10.73 -2.55
CA GLN A 38 -5.46 9.53 -1.72
C GLN A 38 -4.25 9.39 -0.80
N LEU A 39 -3.06 9.78 -1.26
CA LEU A 39 -1.86 9.75 -0.42
C LEU A 39 -2.05 10.63 0.81
N ARG A 40 -2.67 11.81 0.68
CA ARG A 40 -2.95 12.71 1.80
C ARG A 40 -3.96 12.15 2.80
N GLU A 41 -4.87 11.28 2.36
CA GLU A 41 -5.82 10.59 3.23
C GLU A 41 -5.13 9.54 4.10
N ILE A 42 -4.16 8.81 3.53
CA ILE A 42 -3.41 7.76 4.23
C ILE A 42 -2.29 8.37 5.09
N VAL A 43 -1.53 9.28 4.48
CA VAL A 43 -0.37 9.94 5.08
C VAL A 43 -0.71 11.42 5.22
N PRO A 44 -1.14 11.88 6.42
CA PRO A 44 -1.51 13.27 6.65
C PRO A 44 -0.27 14.18 6.76
N LEU A 45 0.69 14.04 5.84
CA LEU A 45 1.85 14.89 5.71
C LEU A 45 1.64 15.93 4.60
N SER A 46 2.35 17.05 4.72
CA SER A 46 2.34 18.09 3.70
C SER A 46 3.11 17.63 2.46
N ALA A 47 2.75 18.16 1.30
CA ALA A 47 3.46 17.85 0.06
C ALA A 47 4.94 18.29 0.07
N THR A 48 5.27 19.36 0.80
CA THR A 48 6.65 19.84 0.98
C THR A 48 7.43 18.87 1.86
N THR A 49 6.84 18.38 2.95
CA THR A 49 7.46 17.35 3.80
C THR A 49 7.71 16.06 3.02
N ILE A 50 6.75 15.63 2.19
CA ILE A 50 6.94 14.44 1.34
C ILE A 50 8.12 14.66 0.38
N TYR A 51 8.24 15.84 -0.23
CA TYR A 51 9.37 16.16 -1.10
C TYR A 51 10.70 16.17 -0.33
N GLU A 52 10.75 16.76 0.86
CA GLU A 52 11.95 16.75 1.71
C GLU A 52 12.36 15.32 2.11
N MET A 53 11.39 14.47 2.45
CA MET A 53 11.66 13.07 2.78
C MET A 53 12.08 12.25 1.56
N GLU A 54 11.53 12.54 0.38
CA GLU A 54 11.98 11.97 -0.90
C GLU A 54 13.44 12.35 -1.18
N GLN A 55 13.81 13.62 -0.98
CA GLN A 55 15.19 14.10 -1.15
C GLN A 55 16.17 13.45 -0.16
N ARG A 56 15.69 13.12 1.05
CA ARG A 56 16.46 12.36 2.06
C ARG A 56 16.49 10.85 1.78
N GLY A 57 15.73 10.35 0.81
CA GLY A 57 15.60 8.93 0.49
C GLY A 57 14.78 8.14 1.51
N GLU A 58 14.04 8.83 2.37
CA GLU A 58 13.21 8.21 3.43
C GLU A 58 11.80 7.90 2.97
N PHE A 59 11.36 8.41 1.80
CA PHE A 59 10.00 8.21 1.29
C PHE A 59 10.03 7.36 0.00
N PRO A 60 9.00 6.53 -0.25
CA PRO A 60 8.88 5.73 -1.47
C PRO A 60 9.10 6.54 -2.75
N ARG A 61 9.77 5.91 -3.72
CA ARG A 61 10.16 6.60 -4.95
C ARG A 61 8.92 6.91 -5.79
N ARG A 62 8.73 8.18 -6.13
CA ARG A 62 7.64 8.57 -7.05
C ARG A 62 7.95 8.10 -8.46
N PHE A 63 6.90 7.75 -9.21
CA PHE A 63 7.02 7.53 -10.65
C PHE A 63 5.94 8.29 -11.42
N TYR A 64 6.25 8.58 -12.68
CA TYR A 64 5.39 9.35 -13.55
C TYR A 64 4.62 8.40 -14.46
N LEU A 65 3.29 8.37 -14.34
CA LEU A 65 2.44 7.70 -15.31
C LEU A 65 2.37 8.53 -16.62
N THR A 66 2.35 9.85 -16.47
CA THR A 66 2.42 10.84 -17.56
C THR A 66 3.23 12.06 -17.09
N PRO A 67 3.63 13.00 -17.97
CA PRO A 67 4.44 14.15 -17.58
C PRO A 67 3.88 15.01 -16.43
N ARG A 68 2.57 14.95 -16.19
CA ARG A 68 1.89 15.67 -15.10
C ARG A 68 1.29 14.76 -14.03
N CYS A 69 1.34 13.44 -14.22
CA CYS A 69 0.72 12.48 -13.30
C CYS A 69 1.78 11.74 -12.50
N VAL A 70 2.04 12.25 -11.29
CA VAL A 70 2.87 11.60 -10.28
C VAL A 70 2.01 10.65 -9.47
N VAL A 71 2.50 9.42 -9.32
CA VAL A 71 1.83 8.36 -8.57
C VAL A 71 2.85 7.66 -7.65
N TRP A 72 2.31 7.03 -6.61
CA TRP A 72 3.06 6.19 -5.68
C TRP A 72 2.46 4.78 -5.66
N ASP A 73 3.29 3.77 -5.41
CA ASP A 73 2.82 2.41 -5.16
C ASP A 73 2.28 2.29 -3.73
N LEU A 74 1.05 1.78 -3.60
CA LEU A 74 0.38 1.62 -2.30
C LEU A 74 1.20 0.71 -1.37
N ALA A 75 1.69 -0.41 -1.89
CA ALA A 75 2.45 -1.38 -1.11
C ALA A 75 3.75 -0.80 -0.54
N GLU A 76 4.43 0.09 -1.28
CA GLU A 76 5.63 0.76 -0.77
C GLU A 76 5.28 1.77 0.32
N VAL A 77 4.18 2.51 0.15
CA VAL A 77 3.70 3.47 1.15
C VAL A 77 3.24 2.77 2.44
N GLU A 78 2.58 1.62 2.34
CA GLU A 78 2.20 0.80 3.49
C GLU A 78 3.43 0.24 4.21
N THR A 79 4.40 -0.29 3.46
CA THR A 79 5.67 -0.80 4.03
C THR A 79 6.41 0.32 4.76
N TRP A 80 6.50 1.49 4.15
CA TRP A 80 7.10 2.67 4.78
C TRP A 80 6.36 3.09 6.06
N LEU A 81 5.04 3.03 6.07
CA LEU A 81 4.23 3.37 7.24
C LEU A 81 4.52 2.41 8.40
N GLU A 82 4.69 1.12 8.09
CA GLU A 82 5.06 0.09 9.06
C GLU A 82 6.48 0.28 9.59
N GLU A 83 7.44 0.61 8.72
CA GLU A 83 8.80 0.97 9.14
C GLU A 83 8.81 2.18 10.07
N ARG A 84 7.98 3.20 9.77
CA ARG A 84 7.82 4.39 10.62
C ARG A 84 7.15 4.06 11.95
N ARG A 85 6.14 3.20 11.96
CA ARG A 85 5.52 2.69 13.19
C ARG A 85 6.58 2.01 14.05
N ARG A 86 7.33 1.06 13.48
CA ARG A 86 8.39 0.33 14.17
C ARG A 86 9.51 1.27 14.66
N ALA A 87 9.89 2.28 13.88
CA ALA A 87 10.87 3.29 14.28
C ALA A 87 10.36 4.17 15.43
N SER A 88 9.06 4.48 15.44
CA SER A 88 8.39 5.18 16.54
C SER A 88 8.37 4.33 17.81
N GLU A 89 7.98 3.06 17.71
CA GLU A 89 7.96 2.11 18.83
C GLU A 89 9.36 1.86 19.39
N ALA A 90 10.37 1.80 18.50
CA ALA A 90 11.77 1.70 18.89
C ALA A 90 12.35 3.01 19.47
N GLY A 91 11.56 4.08 19.60
CA GLY A 91 11.98 5.35 20.17
C GLY A 91 13.01 6.13 19.33
N LYS A 92 13.20 5.77 18.05
CA LYS A 92 14.15 6.46 17.15
C LYS A 92 13.62 7.77 16.59
N ILE A 93 12.32 8.02 16.72
CA ILE A 93 11.72 9.30 16.38
C ILE A 93 11.75 10.14 17.65
N GLU A 94 12.69 11.08 17.73
CA GLU A 94 12.70 12.07 18.80
C GLU A 94 11.37 12.82 18.74
N THR A 95 10.51 12.52 19.71
CA THR A 95 9.23 13.22 19.84
C THR A 95 9.58 14.65 20.21
N ALA A 96 8.94 15.63 19.55
CA ALA A 96 9.18 17.03 19.89
C ALA A 96 9.01 17.19 21.41
N PRO A 97 9.99 17.80 22.11
CA PRO A 97 9.92 17.94 23.55
C PRO A 97 8.62 18.66 23.90
N ALA A 98 7.98 18.21 24.98
CA ALA A 98 6.75 18.85 25.45
C ALA A 98 7.00 20.38 25.55
N PRO A 99 6.09 21.21 25.02
CA PRO A 99 6.31 22.64 24.97
C PRO A 99 6.43 23.17 26.40
N ASP A 100 7.58 23.77 26.72
CA ASP A 100 7.79 24.37 28.05
C ASP A 100 6.74 25.46 28.28
N VAL A 101 5.80 25.16 29.18
CA VAL A 101 4.67 26.01 29.50
C VAL A 101 5.07 27.31 30.19
N ARG A 102 6.31 27.39 30.69
CA ARG A 102 6.87 28.55 31.39
C ARG A 102 7.37 29.61 30.42
N LEU A 103 7.69 29.23 29.17
CA LEU A 103 8.09 30.14 28.10
C LEU A 103 6.88 30.70 27.33
N ARG A 104 5.66 30.41 27.76
CA ARG A 104 4.45 30.88 27.09
C ARG A 104 4.29 32.40 27.24
N ARG A 105 4.18 33.09 26.10
CA ARG A 105 3.99 34.55 26.04
C ARG A 105 2.71 35.02 26.74
N THR A 106 1.63 34.25 26.65
CA THR A 106 0.29 34.72 27.05
C THR A 106 -0.09 34.30 28.48
N ARG A 107 0.49 33.22 29.04
CA ARG A 107 0.25 32.71 30.41
C ARG A 107 1.41 31.79 30.89
N PRO A 108 2.52 32.34 31.38
CA PRO A 108 3.59 31.54 31.95
C PRO A 108 3.20 31.02 33.34
N VAL A 109 3.50 29.75 33.62
CA VAL A 109 3.35 29.19 34.97
C VAL A 109 4.43 29.78 35.87
N LYS A 110 4.04 30.36 37.00
CA LYS A 110 4.99 30.89 37.99
C LYS A 110 5.76 29.73 38.61
N LEU A 111 7.07 29.88 38.74
CA LEU A 111 7.87 29.01 39.59
C LEU A 111 7.39 29.23 41.03
N ASP A 112 6.87 28.18 41.67
CA ASP A 112 6.71 28.19 43.11
C ASP A 112 8.12 28.31 43.72
N ARG A 113 8.30 29.30 44.59
CA ARG A 113 9.59 29.69 45.15
C ARG A 113 9.53 29.32 46.64
N GLU A 114 10.38 28.37 47.05
CA GLU A 114 10.64 28.03 48.46
C GLU A 114 11.10 29.24 49.28
#